data_AF-A0A4R5WYU9-F1
#
_entry.id   AF-A0A4R5WYU9-F1
#
_cell.length_a   1.000
_cell.length_b   1.000
_cell.length_c   1.000
_cell.angle_alpha   90.00
_cell.angle_beta   90.00
_cell.angle_gamma   90.00
#
_symmetry.space_group_name_H-M   'P 1'
#
loop_
_entity.id
_entity.type
_entity.pdbx_description
1 polymer ?
#
loop_
_entity_poly.entity_id
_entity_poly.type
_entity_poly.pdbx_seq_one_letter_code
_entity_poly.pdbx_strand_id
1 'polypeptide(L)'
;MTQQPVPPRAVWRRSSADVVFTVVLFVAQFVASALAFVGALGPAMWLMLPGCSDNCDNAAVDHFYGGVTTGVAVVAGGIVAGLLLAVIGSVIAGIRRSVMCVWPGLGLTVVGLTFLVALWLWLDAVPAGKSA
;
A
#
# COMPACT_ATOMS: atom_id res chain seq x y z
N MET A 1 -35.48 -24.26 47.25
CA MET A 1 -34.34 -23.67 46.52
C MET A 1 -34.70 -23.65 45.04
N THR A 2 -35.09 -22.48 44.51
CA THR A 2 -35.41 -22.31 43.09
C THR A 2 -34.15 -21.88 42.36
N GLN A 3 -33.54 -22.78 41.59
CA GLN A 3 -32.48 -22.39 40.64
C GLN A 3 -33.11 -21.56 39.52
N GLN A 4 -32.74 -20.28 39.42
CA GLN A 4 -33.00 -19.50 38.21
C GLN A 4 -32.18 -20.08 37.05
N PRO A 5 -32.78 -20.31 35.87
CA PRO A 5 -32.02 -20.71 34.69
C PRO A 5 -31.09 -19.57 34.27
N VAL A 6 -29.79 -19.86 34.20
CA VAL A 6 -28.78 -18.95 33.65
C VAL A 6 -29.11 -18.75 32.16
N PRO A 7 -29.36 -17.52 31.67
CA PRO A 7 -29.60 -17.32 30.25
C PRO A 7 -28.36 -17.78 29.47
N PRO A 8 -28.53 -18.54 28.37
CA PRO A 8 -27.40 -18.93 27.55
C PRO A 8 -26.68 -17.65 27.13
N ARG A 9 -25.40 -17.54 27.48
CA ARG A 9 -24.54 -16.44 27.01
C ARG A 9 -24.72 -16.39 25.50
N ALA A 10 -25.34 -15.32 25.00
CA ALA A 10 -25.50 -15.10 23.57
C ALA A 10 -24.10 -15.19 22.97
N VAL A 11 -23.80 -16.31 22.32
CA VAL A 11 -22.59 -16.45 21.51
C VAL A 11 -22.78 -15.43 20.41
N TRP A 12 -22.18 -14.26 20.59
CA TRP A 12 -22.21 -13.18 19.62
C TRP A 12 -21.58 -13.73 18.34
N ARG A 13 -22.43 -14.23 17.45
CA ARG A 13 -22.03 -14.88 16.22
C ARG A 13 -21.55 -13.74 15.33
N ARG A 14 -20.24 -13.65 15.13
CA ARG A 14 -19.63 -12.65 14.25
C ARG A 14 -20.31 -12.76 12.89
N SER A 15 -20.74 -11.63 12.33
CA SER A 15 -21.39 -11.60 11.02
C SER A 15 -20.44 -12.21 9.99
N SER A 16 -20.88 -13.25 9.28
CA SER A 16 -20.08 -13.87 8.21
C SER A 16 -19.70 -12.85 7.12
N ALA A 17 -20.51 -11.81 6.95
CA ALA A 17 -20.22 -10.71 6.04
C ALA A 17 -18.94 -9.94 6.45
N ASP A 18 -18.73 -9.65 7.73
CA ASP A 18 -17.53 -8.95 8.23
C ASP A 18 -16.26 -9.77 7.94
N VAL A 19 -16.33 -11.10 8.07
CA VAL A 19 -15.21 -12.00 7.77
C VAL A 19 -14.90 -12.01 6.27
N VAL A 20 -15.91 -12.21 5.42
CA VAL A 20 -15.74 -12.24 3.96
C VAL A 20 -15.17 -10.90 3.47
N PHE A 21 -15.70 -9.79 3.96
CA PHE A 21 -15.25 -8.45 3.56
C PHE A 21 -13.81 -8.17 4.00
N THR A 22 -13.43 -8.62 5.21
CA THR A 22 -12.04 -8.53 5.68
C THR A 22 -11.09 -9.30 4.76
N VAL A 23 -11.46 -10.54 4.37
CA VAL A 23 -10.66 -11.36 3.44
C VAL A 23 -10.54 -10.67 2.08
N VAL A 24 -11.64 -10.19 1.52
CA VAL A 24 -11.64 -9.48 0.23
C VAL A 24 -10.73 -8.24 0.28
N LEU A 25 -10.78 -7.46 1.36
CA LEU A 25 -9.91 -6.29 1.52
C LEU A 25 -8.43 -6.66 1.64
N PHE A 26 -8.09 -7.76 2.32
CA PHE A 26 -6.72 -8.26 2.36
C PHE A 26 -6.23 -8.74 0.98
N VAL A 27 -7.08 -9.42 0.22
CA VAL A 27 -6.75 -9.84 -1.14
C VAL A 27 -6.54 -8.61 -2.03
N ALA A 28 -7.44 -7.64 -1.97
CA ALA A 28 -7.31 -6.39 -2.70
C ALA A 28 -6.03 -5.63 -2.32
N GLN A 29 -5.68 -5.61 -1.02
CA GLN A 29 -4.45 -4.99 -0.51
C GLN A 29 -3.21 -5.66 -1.09
N PHE A 30 -3.20 -6.99 -1.12
CA PHE A 30 -2.10 -7.76 -1.65
C PHE A 30 -1.93 -7.50 -3.16
N VAL A 31 -3.03 -7.54 -3.91
CA VAL A 31 -3.01 -7.24 -5.35
C VAL A 31 -2.54 -5.81 -5.61
N ALA A 32 -3.03 -4.83 -4.86
CA ALA A 32 -2.61 -3.44 -4.99
C ALA A 32 -1.12 -3.26 -4.68
N SER A 33 -0.62 -3.93 -3.63
CA SER A 33 0.80 -3.91 -3.26
C SER A 33 1.67 -4.54 -4.35
N ALA A 34 1.24 -5.67 -4.92
CA ALA A 34 1.94 -6.34 -6.01
C ALA A 34 1.97 -5.46 -7.28
N LEU A 35 0.85 -4.84 -7.64
CA LEU A 35 0.78 -3.91 -8.77
C LEU A 35 1.65 -2.67 -8.54
N ALA A 36 1.64 -2.10 -7.34
CA ALA A 36 2.49 -0.97 -6.98
C ALA A 36 3.98 -1.33 -7.06
N PHE A 37 4.34 -2.53 -6.60
CA PHE A 37 5.69 -3.06 -6.71
C PHE A 37 6.11 -3.25 -8.17
N VAL A 38 5.29 -3.91 -8.99
CA VAL A 38 5.56 -4.09 -10.44
C VAL A 38 5.65 -2.73 -11.14
N GLY A 39 4.79 -1.78 -10.79
CA GLY A 39 4.84 -0.41 -11.30
C GLY A 39 6.15 0.30 -10.96
N ALA A 40 6.68 0.11 -9.75
CA ALA A 40 7.97 0.66 -9.32
C ALA A 40 9.17 -0.01 -10.01
N LEU A 41 9.04 -1.25 -10.50
CA LEU A 41 10.11 -1.92 -11.26
C LEU A 41 10.37 -1.26 -12.61
N GLY A 42 9.36 -0.69 -13.28
CA GLY A 42 9.55 -0.04 -14.58
C GLY A 42 10.57 1.12 -14.54
N PRO A 43 10.35 2.13 -13.68
CA PRO A 43 11.32 3.22 -13.48
C PRO A 43 12.67 2.73 -12.95
N ALA A 44 12.70 1.74 -12.05
CA ALA A 44 13.94 1.20 -11.51
C ALA A 44 14.78 0.47 -12.58
N MET A 45 14.15 -0.28 -13.48
CA MET A 45 14.81 -0.90 -14.63
C MET A 45 15.33 0.16 -15.60
N TRP A 46 14.59 1.25 -15.81
CA TRP A 46 15.03 2.37 -16.65
C TRP A 46 16.34 3.00 -16.15
N LEU A 47 16.50 3.12 -14.83
CA LEU A 47 17.75 3.58 -14.21
C LEU A 47 18.93 2.61 -14.37
N MET A 48 18.67 1.32 -14.63
CA MET A 48 19.71 0.32 -14.87
C MET A 48 20.13 0.22 -16.34
N LEU A 49 19.43 0.89 -17.28
CA LEU A 49 19.89 0.93 -18.67
C LEU A 49 21.17 1.78 -18.78
N PRO A 50 22.18 1.33 -19.55
CA PRO A 50 23.52 1.95 -19.64
C PRO A 50 23.53 3.25 -20.47
N GLY A 51 22.52 4.11 -20.33
CA GLY A 51 22.36 5.36 -21.08
C GLY A 51 23.33 6.48 -20.69
N CYS A 52 24.20 6.25 -19.71
CA CYS A 52 25.09 7.27 -19.15
C CYS A 52 26.57 6.96 -19.42
N SER A 53 26.92 6.64 -20.67
CA SER A 53 28.32 6.42 -21.05
C SER A 53 29.10 7.72 -21.23
N ASP A 54 28.46 8.84 -21.62
CA ASP A 54 29.23 10.03 -22.07
C ASP A 54 28.73 11.41 -21.61
N ASN A 55 27.59 11.56 -20.91
CA ASN A 55 27.05 12.90 -20.60
C ASN A 55 26.34 13.03 -19.23
N CYS A 56 26.87 12.34 -18.22
CA CYS A 56 26.21 12.15 -16.92
C CYS A 56 26.34 13.35 -15.94
N ASP A 57 26.89 14.49 -16.39
CA ASP A 57 27.13 15.68 -15.57
C ASP A 57 26.11 16.80 -15.86
N ASN A 58 24.84 16.40 -16.01
CA ASN A 58 23.76 17.29 -16.42
C ASN A 58 22.67 17.30 -15.33
N ALA A 59 22.32 18.49 -14.81
CA ALA A 59 21.38 18.64 -13.69
C ALA A 59 20.00 17.98 -13.91
N ALA A 60 19.62 17.77 -15.18
CA ALA A 60 18.41 17.04 -15.55
C ALA A 60 18.48 15.53 -15.23
N VAL A 61 19.66 14.92 -15.30
CA VAL A 61 19.89 13.50 -14.99
C VAL A 61 19.84 13.27 -13.48
N ASP A 62 20.45 14.15 -12.69
CA ASP A 62 20.39 14.11 -11.22
C ASP A 62 18.96 14.29 -10.70
N HIS A 63 18.19 15.20 -11.31
CA HIS A 63 16.79 15.40 -10.93
C HIS A 63 15.92 14.17 -11.24
N PHE A 64 16.14 13.53 -12.39
CA PHE A 64 15.45 12.28 -12.75
C PHE A 64 15.82 11.14 -11.80
N TYR A 65 17.11 10.96 -11.50
CA TYR A 65 17.59 9.92 -10.60
C TYR A 65 17.04 10.12 -9.18
N GLY A 66 17.06 11.35 -8.68
CA GLY A 66 16.48 11.72 -7.37
C GLY A 66 14.97 11.49 -7.32
N GLY A 67 14.22 11.94 -8.33
CA GLY A 67 12.76 11.78 -8.38
C GLY A 67 12.32 10.31 -8.47
N VAL A 68 13.00 9.50 -9.30
CA VAL A 68 12.68 8.08 -9.48
C VAL A 68 13.03 7.28 -8.23
N THR A 69 14.22 7.47 -7.65
CA THR A 69 14.64 6.75 -6.43
C THR A 69 13.76 7.10 -5.23
N THR A 70 13.42 8.38 -5.07
CA THR A 70 12.50 8.84 -4.01
C THR A 70 11.12 8.23 -4.22
N GLY A 71 10.59 8.22 -5.44
CA GLY A 71 9.31 7.58 -5.75
C GLY A 71 9.29 6.07 -5.42
N VAL A 72 10.35 5.33 -5.78
CA VAL A 72 10.47 3.91 -5.45
C VAL A 72 10.52 3.68 -3.93
N ALA A 73 11.28 4.51 -3.19
CA ALA A 73 11.35 4.44 -1.74
C ALA A 73 9.99 4.73 -1.07
N VAL A 74 9.25 5.70 -1.59
CA VAL A 74 7.89 6.04 -1.10
C VAL A 74 6.92 4.87 -1.31
N VAL A 75 6.95 4.20 -2.47
CA VAL A 75 6.12 3.01 -2.72
C VAL A 75 6.50 1.87 -1.79
N ALA A 76 7.79 1.57 -1.64
CA ALA A 76 8.26 0.48 -0.78
C ALA A 76 7.86 0.72 0.69
N GLY A 77 8.08 1.94 1.19
CA GLY A 77 7.66 2.34 2.53
C GLY A 77 6.14 2.29 2.71
N GLY A 78 5.38 2.73 1.71
CA GLY A 78 3.91 2.69 1.70
C GLY A 78 3.33 1.30 1.77
N ILE A 79 3.90 0.34 1.02
CA ILE A 79 3.51 -1.07 1.06
C ILE A 79 3.74 -1.65 2.46
N VAL A 80 4.93 -1.46 3.03
CA VAL A 80 5.27 -1.98 4.36
C VAL A 80 4.35 -1.37 5.43
N ALA A 81 4.19 -0.04 5.42
CA ALA A 81 3.32 0.66 6.36
C ALA A 81 1.86 0.21 6.24
N GLY A 82 1.34 0.12 5.00
CA GLY A 82 -0.03 -0.31 4.73
C GLY A 82 -0.30 -1.75 5.18
N LEU A 83 0.64 -2.67 4.93
CA LEU A 83 0.53 -4.07 5.40
C LEU A 83 0.57 -4.16 6.92
N LEU A 84 1.50 -3.47 7.59
CA LEU A 84 1.58 -3.45 9.04
C LEU A 84 0.29 -2.91 9.66
N LEU A 85 -0.25 -1.82 9.11
CA LEU A 85 -1.47 -1.18 9.60
C LEU A 85 -2.69 -2.09 9.42
N ALA A 86 -2.78 -2.79 8.28
CA ALA A 86 -3.83 -3.77 8.03
C ALA A 86 -3.75 -4.97 9.00
N VAL A 87 -2.55 -5.55 9.19
CA VAL A 87 -2.35 -6.74 10.05
C VAL A 87 -2.54 -6.40 11.52
N ILE A 88 -1.80 -5.42 12.04
CA ILE A 88 -1.84 -5.03 13.46
C ILE A 88 -3.24 -4.54 13.82
N GLY A 89 -3.84 -3.71 12.97
CA GLY A 89 -5.18 -3.21 13.13
C GLY A 89 -6.24 -4.31 13.20
N SER A 90 -6.17 -5.28 12.28
CA SER A 90 -7.11 -6.42 12.25
C SER A 90 -6.95 -7.33 13.47
N VAL A 91 -5.72 -7.56 13.94
CA VAL A 91 -5.45 -8.34 15.16
C VAL A 91 -6.04 -7.64 16.39
N ILE A 92 -5.80 -6.34 16.55
CA ILE A 92 -6.33 -5.55 17.67
C ILE A 92 -7.86 -5.49 17.62
N ALA A 93 -8.46 -5.26 16.44
CA ALA A 93 -9.90 -5.29 16.26
C ALA A 93 -10.49 -6.67 16.58
N GLY A 94 -9.77 -7.73 16.24
CA GLY A 94 -10.11 -9.10 16.62
C GLY A 94 -10.15 -9.33 18.11
N ILE A 95 -9.12 -8.88 18.83
CA ILE A 95 -9.04 -8.97 20.29
C ILE A 95 -10.15 -8.14 20.96
N ARG A 96 -10.38 -6.92 20.46
CA ARG A 96 -11.38 -5.98 21.01
C ARG A 96 -12.82 -6.27 20.56
N ARG A 97 -13.05 -7.30 19.75
CA ARG A 97 -14.35 -7.61 19.14
C ARG A 97 -14.99 -6.40 18.43
N SER A 98 -14.15 -5.58 17.80
CA SER A 98 -14.58 -4.44 16.98
C SER A 98 -14.63 -4.83 15.50
N VAL A 99 -15.16 -3.95 14.66
CA VAL A 99 -15.27 -4.13 13.20
C VAL A 99 -13.86 -4.30 12.62
N MET A 100 -13.59 -5.45 12.00
CA MET A 100 -12.25 -5.78 11.48
C MET A 100 -11.96 -5.10 10.15
N CYS A 101 -12.98 -4.85 9.34
CA CYS A 101 -12.84 -4.37 7.96
C CYS A 101 -12.22 -2.97 7.81
N VAL A 102 -12.26 -2.13 8.83
CA VAL A 102 -11.77 -0.73 8.72
C VAL A 102 -10.26 -0.68 8.54
N TRP A 103 -9.53 -1.60 9.17
CA TRP A 103 -8.07 -1.63 9.16
C TRP A 103 -7.44 -2.04 7.82
N PRO A 104 -7.88 -3.12 7.15
CA PRO A 104 -7.38 -3.43 5.81
C PRO A 104 -7.82 -2.37 4.79
N GLY A 105 -8.98 -1.72 4.97
CA GLY A 105 -9.37 -0.55 4.18
C GLY A 105 -8.38 0.61 4.32
N LEU A 106 -8.01 0.95 5.56
CA LEU A 106 -6.98 1.97 5.84
C LEU A 106 -5.62 1.58 5.23
N GLY A 107 -5.17 0.33 5.39
CA GLY A 107 -3.95 -0.14 4.75
C GLY A 107 -3.95 0.05 3.23
N LEU A 108 -5.11 -0.15 2.59
CA LEU A 108 -5.31 0.02 1.15
C LEU A 108 -5.30 1.47 0.71
N THR A 109 -5.88 2.36 1.51
CA THR A 109 -5.75 3.80 1.26
C THR A 109 -4.30 4.27 1.34
N VAL A 110 -3.51 3.77 2.29
CA VAL A 110 -2.08 4.12 2.41
C VAL A 110 -1.32 3.70 1.17
N VAL A 111 -1.47 2.45 0.72
CA VAL A 111 -0.79 1.94 -0.48
C VAL A 111 -1.20 2.76 -1.71
N GLY A 112 -2.49 2.99 -1.91
CA GLY A 112 -2.98 3.80 -3.04
C GLY A 112 -2.43 5.22 -3.03
N LEU A 113 -2.42 5.91 -1.89
CA LEU A 113 -1.89 7.27 -1.79
C LEU A 113 -0.39 7.33 -2.04
N THR A 114 0.39 6.39 -1.48
CA THR A 114 1.84 6.34 -1.73
C THR A 114 2.17 6.07 -3.20
N PHE A 115 1.39 5.22 -3.87
CA PHE A 115 1.54 5.00 -5.29
C PHE A 115 1.21 6.24 -6.12
N LEU A 116 0.14 6.98 -5.79
CA LEU A 116 -0.20 8.23 -6.48
C LEU A 116 0.89 9.30 -6.32
N VAL A 117 1.46 9.43 -5.11
CA VAL A 117 2.57 10.35 -4.85
C VAL A 117 3.80 9.96 -5.67
N ALA A 118 4.14 8.68 -5.70
CA ALA A 118 5.27 8.19 -6.50
C ALA A 118 5.05 8.39 -8.00
N LEU A 119 3.84 8.14 -8.50
CA LEU A 119 3.47 8.39 -9.89
C LEU A 119 3.63 9.88 -10.25
N TRP A 120 3.24 10.77 -9.34
CA TRP A 120 3.40 12.21 -9.54
C TRP A 120 4.88 12.61 -9.59
N LEU A 121 5.71 12.07 -8.69
CA LEU A 121 7.17 12.26 -8.70
C LEU A 121 7.82 11.73 -9.98
N TRP A 122 7.35 10.58 -10.49
CA TRP A 122 7.85 10.04 -11.75
C TRP A 122 7.46 10.89 -12.95
N LEU A 123 6.22 11.39 -12.99
CA LEU A 123 5.76 12.29 -14.06
C LEU A 123 6.51 13.63 -14.06
N ASP A 124 6.79 14.19 -12.89
CA ASP A 124 7.58 15.41 -12.72
C ASP A 124 9.06 15.21 -13.12
N ALA A 125 9.59 14.01 -12.84
CA ALA A 125 10.95 13.65 -13.20
C ALA A 125 11.15 13.50 -14.72
N VAL A 126 10.13 13.04 -15.48
CA VAL A 126 10.24 12.90 -16.93
C VAL A 126 10.39 14.29 -17.55
N PRO A 127 11.52 14.61 -18.21
CA PRO A 127 11.67 15.89 -18.88
C PRO A 127 10.57 15.99 -19.93
N ALA A 128 9.61 16.90 -19.73
CA ALA A 128 8.64 17.23 -20.74
C ALA A 128 9.42 17.64 -21.98
N GLY A 129 9.42 16.79 -23.00
CA GLY A 129 10.00 17.10 -24.29
C GLY A 129 9.35 18.38 -24.78
N LYS A 130 10.01 19.50 -24.54
CA LYS A 130 9.74 20.73 -25.24
C LYS A 130 10.24 20.44 -26.64
N SER A 131 9.32 20.02 -27.50
CA SER A 131 9.50 20.09 -28.93
C SER A 131 9.92 21.52 -29.26
N ALA A 132 11.22 21.69 -29.49
CA ALA A 132 11.83 22.88 -30.04
C ALA A 132 12.60 22.43 -31.28
#